data_AF-A0A254QYX8-F1
#
_entry.id   AF-A0A254QYX8-F1
#
_cell.length_a   1.000
_cell.length_b   1.000
_cell.length_c   1.000
_cell.angle_alpha   90.00
_cell.angle_beta   90.00
_cell.angle_gamma   90.00
#
_symmetry.space_group_name_H-M   'P 1'
#
loop_
_entity.id
_entity.type
_entity.pdbx_description
1 polymer ?
#
loop_
_entity_poly.entity_id
_entity_poly.type
_entity_poly.pdbx_seq_one_letter_code
_entity_poly.pdbx_strand_id
1 'polypeptide(L)'
;MTGPFRSVIATIAATLALTGAAQAQDRVNGMVEVRVPGMLTEEQLAGKALFEQTCANCHGTAGSGRMGYGPPLIHKIYESAHHGDKAFVIAIRQGVRAHHWKFGNMPPQPKISEEDARKIIAYVRAVQKNNGID
;
A
#
# COMPACT_ATOMS: atom_id res chain seq x y z
N MET A 1 -5.31 -73.59 7.54
CA MET A 1 -4.33 -72.75 6.83
C MET A 1 -4.80 -71.30 6.92
N THR A 2 -4.88 -70.63 8.07
CA THR A 2 -3.81 -69.97 8.85
C THR A 2 -2.78 -69.20 7.99
N GLY A 3 -3.00 -67.88 7.85
CA GLY A 3 -2.04 -66.91 7.32
C GLY A 3 -2.61 -65.48 7.36
N PRO A 4 -1.99 -64.51 8.05
CA PRO A 4 -2.61 -63.22 8.39
C PRO A 4 -2.27 -62.13 7.36
N PHE A 5 -3.28 -61.52 6.73
CA PHE A 5 -3.08 -60.27 6.00
C PHE A 5 -3.09 -59.12 7.01
N ARG A 6 -1.88 -58.67 7.36
CA ARG A 6 -1.64 -57.52 8.24
C ARG A 6 -2.06 -56.25 7.52
N SER A 7 -2.86 -55.45 8.22
CA SER A 7 -3.21 -54.07 7.89
C SER A 7 -1.99 -53.22 7.55
N VAL A 8 -2.11 -52.42 6.49
CA VAL A 8 -1.35 -51.18 6.34
C VAL A 8 -2.37 -50.07 6.16
N ILE A 9 -2.77 -49.46 7.27
CA ILE A 9 -3.49 -48.18 7.26
C ILE A 9 -2.44 -47.12 6.96
N ALA A 10 -2.42 -46.60 5.74
CA ALA A 10 -1.63 -45.44 5.39
C ALA A 10 -2.37 -44.18 5.88
N THR A 11 -2.07 -43.73 7.09
CA THR A 11 -2.44 -42.39 7.56
C THR A 11 -1.64 -41.35 6.79
N ILE A 12 -2.23 -40.76 5.76
CA ILE A 12 -1.70 -39.54 5.15
C ILE A 12 -2.12 -38.38 6.07
N ALA A 13 -1.22 -38.02 6.98
CA ALA A 13 -1.28 -36.74 7.68
C ALA A 13 -0.92 -35.64 6.67
N ALA A 14 -1.93 -35.02 6.05
CA ALA A 14 -1.73 -33.81 5.26
C ALA A 14 -1.53 -32.63 6.21
N THR A 15 -0.28 -32.21 6.30
CA THR A 15 0.23 -31.07 7.09
C THR A 15 -0.51 -29.77 6.75
N LEU A 16 -1.06 -29.13 7.78
CA LEU A 16 -1.49 -27.73 7.78
C LEU A 16 -0.25 -26.84 7.57
N ALA A 17 -0.02 -26.36 6.35
CA ALA A 17 0.97 -25.32 6.09
C ALA A 17 0.34 -23.95 6.40
N LEU A 18 0.42 -23.51 7.66
CA LEU A 18 0.31 -22.08 7.98
C LEU A 18 1.63 -21.41 7.58
N THR A 19 1.76 -21.06 6.30
CA THR A 19 2.79 -20.12 5.87
C THR A 19 2.15 -18.74 5.76
N GLY A 20 2.15 -18.01 6.89
CA GLY A 20 2.07 -16.56 6.89
C GLY A 20 3.37 -15.99 6.32
N ALA A 21 3.47 -15.91 5.00
CA ALA A 21 4.50 -15.12 4.35
C ALA A 21 4.11 -13.64 4.48
N ALA A 22 4.57 -12.99 5.55
CA ALA A 22 4.69 -11.54 5.57
C ALA A 22 5.52 -11.15 4.34
N GLN A 23 4.88 -10.54 3.34
CA GLN A 23 5.52 -10.24 2.07
C GLN A 23 6.70 -9.31 2.32
N ALA A 24 7.91 -9.81 2.10
CA ALA A 24 9.09 -8.97 1.98
C ALA A 24 8.92 -8.11 0.73
N GLN A 25 8.36 -6.90 0.88
CA GLN A 25 8.31 -5.91 -0.20
C GLN A 25 9.70 -5.32 -0.37
N ASP A 26 10.56 -6.07 -1.03
CA ASP A 26 11.60 -5.47 -1.87
C ASP A 26 11.27 -5.84 -3.32
N ARG A 27 10.70 -4.88 -4.04
CA ARG A 27 10.41 -5.03 -5.47
C ARG A 27 11.08 -3.90 -6.23
N VAL A 28 11.62 -4.27 -7.39
CA VAL A 28 12.43 -3.49 -8.33
C VAL A 28 12.12 -1.98 -8.23
N ASN A 29 13.10 -1.21 -7.75
CA ASN A 29 13.05 0.25 -7.60
C ASN A 29 11.91 0.80 -6.71
N GLY A 30 11.42 0.02 -5.76
CA GLY A 30 10.42 0.41 -4.78
C GLY A 30 8.97 0.33 -5.25
N MET A 31 8.68 -0.09 -6.47
CA MET A 31 7.29 -0.26 -6.93
C MET A 31 6.63 -1.40 -6.16
N VAL A 32 5.39 -1.20 -5.70
CA VAL A 32 4.71 -2.17 -4.83
C VAL A 32 3.42 -2.68 -5.46
N GLU A 33 3.11 -3.94 -5.17
CA GLU A 33 1.77 -4.46 -5.39
C GLU A 33 0.88 -3.98 -4.24
N VAL A 34 -0.30 -3.47 -4.57
CA VAL A 34 -1.19 -2.82 -3.62
C VAL A 34 -2.49 -3.59 -3.50
N ARG A 35 -2.88 -3.91 -2.27
CA ARG A 35 -4.21 -4.43 -1.95
C ARG A 35 -5.10 -3.29 -1.47
N VAL A 36 -6.10 -2.92 -2.25
CA VAL A 36 -7.10 -1.92 -1.83
C VAL A 36 -8.14 -2.60 -0.92
N PRO A 37 -8.58 -1.97 0.18
CA PRO A 37 -9.66 -2.51 1.02
C PRO A 37 -10.93 -2.78 0.21
N GLY A 38 -11.62 -3.88 0.49
CA GLY A 38 -12.91 -4.21 -0.14
C GLY A 38 -14.05 -3.30 0.30
N MET A 39 -13.89 -2.54 1.39
CA MET A 39 -14.84 -1.55 1.87
C MET A 39 -14.09 -0.28 2.25
N LEU A 40 -14.62 0.86 1.80
CA LEU A 40 -14.12 2.20 2.10
C LEU A 40 -15.28 3.02 2.68
N THR A 41 -14.97 3.94 3.61
CA THR A 41 -15.93 4.94 4.07
C THR A 41 -16.25 5.93 2.93
N GLU A 42 -17.33 6.70 3.07
CA GLU A 42 -17.66 7.77 2.11
C GLU A 42 -16.50 8.76 1.92
N GLU A 43 -15.85 9.15 3.02
CA GLU A 43 -14.66 10.01 3.00
C GLU A 43 -13.51 9.40 2.20
N GLN A 44 -13.24 8.11 2.40
CA GLN A 44 -12.18 7.38 1.70
C GLN A 44 -12.53 7.16 0.22
N LEU A 45 -13.80 6.99 -0.13
CA LEU A 45 -14.26 6.93 -1.53
C LEU A 45 -14.06 8.27 -2.24
N ALA A 46 -14.42 9.38 -1.59
CA ALA A 46 -14.13 10.71 -2.11
C ALA A 46 -12.61 10.93 -2.28
N GLY A 47 -11.83 10.53 -1.28
CA GLY A 47 -10.38 10.55 -1.31
C GLY A 47 -9.76 9.73 -2.45
N LYS A 48 -10.31 8.53 -2.69
CA LYS A 48 -9.91 7.67 -3.82
C LYS A 48 -10.12 8.37 -5.15
N ALA A 49 -11.30 8.95 -5.37
CA ALA A 49 -11.62 9.64 -6.61
C ALA A 49 -10.67 10.83 -6.86
N LEU A 50 -10.39 11.61 -5.83
CA LEU A 50 -9.43 12.73 -5.89
C LEU A 50 -7.99 12.24 -6.16
N PHE A 51 -7.58 11.15 -5.49
CA PHE A 51 -6.27 10.53 -5.68
C PHE A 51 -6.08 10.05 -7.12
N GLU A 52 -7.08 9.39 -7.70
CA GLU A 52 -7.04 8.89 -9.08
C GLU A 52 -6.93 10.03 -10.09
N GLN A 53 -7.64 11.13 -9.86
CA GLN A 53 -7.62 12.30 -10.75
C GLN A 53 -6.30 13.08 -10.69
N THR A 54 -5.67 13.17 -9.53
CA THR A 54 -4.55 14.10 -9.30
C THR A 54 -3.22 13.40 -9.05
N CYS A 55 -3.22 12.37 -8.22
CA CYS A 55 -1.99 11.82 -7.62
C CYS A 55 -1.48 10.58 -8.39
N ALA A 56 -2.40 9.77 -8.91
CA ALA A 56 -2.07 8.47 -9.52
C ALA A 56 -1.17 8.58 -10.77
N ASN A 57 -1.21 9.72 -11.47
CA ASN A 57 -0.34 9.96 -12.62
C ASN A 57 1.16 9.86 -12.29
N CYS A 58 1.55 10.19 -11.05
CA CYS A 58 2.93 10.09 -10.58
C CYS A 58 3.12 8.98 -9.54
N HIS A 59 2.18 8.82 -8.62
CA HIS A 59 2.26 7.84 -7.53
C HIS A 59 1.67 6.47 -7.88
N GLY A 60 1.25 6.25 -9.12
CA GLY A 60 0.69 4.99 -9.59
C GLY A 60 -0.71 4.70 -9.06
N THR A 61 -1.33 3.66 -9.61
CA THR A 61 -2.66 3.22 -9.19
C THR A 61 -2.63 2.87 -7.70
N ALA A 62 -3.55 3.46 -6.93
CA ALA A 62 -3.64 3.28 -5.47
C ALA A 62 -2.34 3.53 -4.68
N GLY A 63 -1.39 4.31 -5.24
CA GLY A 63 -0.13 4.60 -4.55
C GLY A 63 0.95 3.53 -4.73
N SER A 64 0.85 2.70 -5.77
CA SER A 64 1.85 1.65 -6.09
C SER A 64 3.24 2.17 -6.46
N GLY A 65 3.35 3.47 -6.75
CA GLY A 65 4.48 4.09 -7.42
C GLY A 65 4.37 3.96 -8.93
N ARG A 66 5.11 4.81 -9.66
CA ARG A 66 5.25 4.72 -11.12
C ARG A 66 6.69 5.01 -11.52
N MET A 67 7.33 4.03 -12.15
CA MET A 67 8.72 4.12 -12.61
C MET A 67 8.97 5.36 -13.47
N GLY A 68 9.97 6.16 -13.08
CA GLY A 68 10.32 7.40 -13.77
C GLY A 68 9.46 8.62 -13.41
N TYR A 69 8.43 8.47 -12.58
CA TYR A 69 7.51 9.57 -12.24
C TYR A 69 7.41 9.84 -10.74
N GLY A 70 7.23 8.80 -9.90
CA GLY A 70 7.00 9.04 -8.48
C GLY A 70 7.07 7.77 -7.63
N PRO A 71 7.36 7.94 -6.32
CA PRO A 71 7.53 6.83 -5.41
C PRO A 71 6.20 6.17 -5.05
N PRO A 72 6.24 4.91 -4.56
CA PRO A 72 5.09 4.31 -3.89
C PRO A 72 4.69 5.14 -2.66
N LEU A 73 3.40 5.26 -2.39
CA LEU A 73 2.90 5.76 -1.11
C LEU A 73 2.54 4.63 -0.16
N ILE A 74 2.37 3.41 -0.71
CA ILE A 74 2.12 2.19 0.06
C ILE A 74 3.47 1.54 0.38
N HIS A 75 4.27 2.23 1.19
CA HIS A 75 5.60 1.78 1.61
C HIS A 75 5.87 2.17 3.06
N LYS A 76 6.60 1.33 3.81
CA LYS A 76 6.86 1.52 5.25
C LYS A 76 7.45 2.88 5.60
N ILE A 77 8.26 3.45 4.72
CA ILE A 77 8.83 4.78 4.93
C ILE A 77 7.76 5.87 5.14
N TYR A 78 6.56 5.67 4.62
CA TYR A 78 5.43 6.58 4.71
C TYR A 78 4.40 6.18 5.78
N GLU A 79 4.75 5.25 6.68
CA GLU A 79 3.94 4.87 7.84
C GLU A 79 3.68 6.08 8.75
N SER A 80 2.58 6.08 9.51
CA SER A 80 2.11 7.29 10.20
C SER A 80 3.08 7.80 11.28
N ALA A 81 3.86 6.90 11.89
CA ALA A 81 4.87 7.23 12.88
C ALA A 81 6.10 7.94 12.28
N HIS A 82 6.40 7.74 10.99
CA HIS A 82 7.54 8.37 10.30
C HIS A 82 7.11 9.58 9.47
N HIS A 83 6.09 9.43 8.63
CA HIS A 83 5.49 10.50 7.85
C HIS A 83 4.01 10.64 8.22
N GLY A 84 3.75 11.33 9.33
CA GLY A 84 2.38 11.60 9.78
C GLY A 84 1.58 12.44 8.79
N ASP A 85 0.27 12.53 9.00
CA ASP A 85 -0.66 13.16 8.04
C ASP A 85 -0.33 14.62 7.72
N LYS A 86 0.20 15.36 8.69
CA LYS A 86 0.65 16.74 8.46
C LYS A 86 1.79 16.82 7.42
N ALA A 87 2.65 15.81 7.34
CA ALA A 87 3.69 15.74 6.32
C ALA A 87 3.07 15.60 4.91
N PHE A 88 2.00 14.81 4.77
CA PHE A 88 1.27 14.68 3.51
C PHE A 88 0.56 15.99 3.13
N VAL A 89 -0.07 16.67 4.09
CA VAL A 89 -0.68 17.99 3.84
C VAL A 89 0.36 19.00 3.36
N ILE A 90 1.52 19.06 4.02
CA ILE A 90 2.63 19.94 3.61
C ILE A 90 3.13 19.57 2.21
N ALA A 91 3.32 18.28 1.93
CA ALA A 91 3.74 17.79 0.63
C ALA A 91 2.77 18.20 -0.49
N ILE A 92 1.47 18.06 -0.26
CA ILE A 92 0.42 18.48 -1.21
C ILE A 92 0.47 20.00 -1.42
N ARG A 93 0.57 20.78 -0.33
CA ARG A 93 0.48 22.26 -0.40
C ARG A 93 1.74 22.93 -0.92
N GLN A 94 2.91 22.41 -0.58
CA GLN A 94 4.21 23.07 -0.81
C GLN A 94 5.10 22.30 -1.79
N GLY A 95 4.73 21.07 -2.15
CA GLY A 95 5.63 20.17 -2.85
C GLY A 95 6.68 19.56 -1.92
N VAL A 96 7.55 18.74 -2.48
CA VAL A 96 8.60 18.01 -1.74
C VAL A 96 9.88 18.00 -2.56
N ARG A 97 11.01 18.32 -1.92
CA ARG A 97 12.32 18.06 -2.50
C ARG A 97 12.64 16.58 -2.36
N ALA A 98 13.09 15.94 -3.45
CA ALA A 98 13.49 14.53 -3.41
C ALA A 98 14.54 14.28 -2.31
N HIS A 99 14.31 13.26 -1.48
CA HIS A 99 15.24 12.87 -0.41
C HIS A 99 15.27 11.35 -0.14
N HIS A 100 14.15 10.64 -0.26
CA HIS A 100 14.13 9.17 -0.11
C HIS A 100 14.28 8.40 -1.42
N TRP A 101 13.88 9.02 -2.53
CA TRP A 101 13.81 8.39 -3.84
C TRP A 101 14.40 9.31 -4.91
N LYS A 102 14.81 8.73 -6.04
CA LYS A 102 15.41 9.45 -7.17
C LYS A 102 14.40 9.74 -8.30
N PHE A 103 13.18 10.16 -7.94
CA PHE A 103 12.13 10.54 -8.92
C PHE A 103 12.07 12.05 -9.21
N GLY A 104 12.87 12.85 -8.51
CA GLY A 104 12.81 14.31 -8.58
C GLY A 104 11.83 14.92 -7.58
N ASN A 105 11.61 16.23 -7.69
CA ASN A 105 10.77 16.96 -6.75
C ASN A 105 9.28 16.74 -7.06
N MET A 106 8.46 16.60 -6.03
CA MET A 106 7.01 16.66 -6.15
C MET A 106 6.59 18.15 -6.21
N PRO A 107 5.87 18.60 -7.24
CA PRO A 107 5.34 19.96 -7.29
C PRO A 107 4.13 20.13 -6.34
N PRO A 108 3.88 21.36 -5.84
CA PRO A 108 2.66 21.65 -5.08
C PRO A 108 1.41 21.40 -5.93
N GLN A 109 0.31 21.03 -5.27
CA GLN A 109 -1.00 20.78 -5.87
C GLN A 109 -1.99 21.88 -5.39
N PRO A 110 -1.91 23.11 -5.94
CA PRO A 110 -2.65 24.27 -5.41
C PRO A 110 -4.17 24.17 -5.57
N LYS A 111 -4.66 23.24 -6.40
CA LYS A 111 -6.09 23.01 -6.62
C LYS A 111 -6.72 22.07 -5.57
N ILE A 112 -5.90 21.46 -4.72
CA ILE A 112 -6.37 20.56 -3.65
C ILE A 112 -6.57 21.39 -2.39
N SER A 113 -7.82 21.46 -1.91
CA SER A 113 -8.14 22.11 -0.64
C SER A 113 -7.58 21.30 0.54
N GLU A 114 -7.48 21.90 1.73
CA GLU A 114 -7.08 21.14 2.93
C GLU A 114 -8.06 20.02 3.26
N GLU A 115 -9.35 20.22 3.00
CA GLU A 115 -10.38 19.19 3.20
C GLU A 115 -10.18 18.02 2.23
N ASP A 116 -9.93 18.31 0.95
CA ASP A 116 -9.66 17.29 -0.06
C ASP A 116 -8.35 16.56 0.21
N ALA A 117 -7.33 17.27 0.71
CA ALA A 117 -6.09 16.66 1.16
C ALA A 117 -6.34 15.65 2.28
N ARG A 118 -7.18 15.97 3.27
CA ARG A 118 -7.55 15.03 4.34
C ARG A 118 -8.26 13.79 3.80
N LYS A 119 -9.21 13.95 2.86
CA LYS A 119 -9.89 12.81 2.19
C LYS A 119 -8.89 11.92 1.46
N ILE A 120 -7.97 12.51 0.68
CA ILE A 120 -6.91 11.78 -0.02
C ILE A 120 -6.04 11.01 0.98
N ILE A 121 -5.63 11.65 2.07
CA ILE A 121 -4.82 11.01 3.12
C ILE A 121 -5.60 9.86 3.76
N ALA A 122 -6.87 10.04 4.09
CA ALA A 122 -7.73 8.99 4.64
C ALA A 122 -7.78 7.76 3.72
N TYR A 123 -7.87 7.97 2.40
CA TYR A 123 -7.78 6.88 1.41
C TYR A 123 -6.40 6.20 1.43
N VAL A 124 -5.29 6.96 1.37
CA VAL A 124 -3.94 6.39 1.39
C VAL A 124 -3.70 5.58 2.67
N ARG A 125 -4.15 6.07 3.83
CA ARG A 125 -4.05 5.35 5.11
C ARG A 125 -4.88 4.07 5.13
N ALA A 126 -6.09 4.09 4.57
CA ALA A 126 -6.90 2.88 4.46
C ALA A 126 -6.19 1.81 3.62
N VAL A 127 -5.55 2.22 2.52
CA VAL A 127 -4.77 1.32 1.67
C VAL A 127 -3.51 0.84 2.40
N GLN A 128 -2.74 1.73 3.04
CA GLN A 128 -1.56 1.36 3.83
C GLN A 128 -1.90 0.30 4.88
N LYS A 129 -2.94 0.53 5.68
CA LYS A 129 -3.40 -0.41 6.71
C LYS A 129 -3.74 -1.78 6.14
N ASN A 130 -4.43 -1.83 5.00
CA ASN A 130 -4.78 -3.09 4.33
C ASN A 130 -3.56 -3.82 3.72
N ASN A 131 -2.42 -3.14 3.60
CA ASN A 131 -1.13 -3.70 3.21
C ASN A 131 -0.18 -3.90 4.40
N GLY A 132 -0.66 -3.76 5.65
CA GLY A 132 0.14 -3.98 6.86
C GLY A 132 1.11 -2.84 7.20
N ILE A 133 0.76 -1.60 6.82
CA ILE A 133 1.53 -0.39 7.10
C ILE A 133 0.64 0.52 7.96
N ASP A 134 1.12 0.87 9.16
CA ASP A 134 0.37 1.66 10.14
C ASP A 134 1.05 3.02 10.43
#